data_AF-Q032N1-F1
#
_entry.id   AF-Q032N1-F1
#
_cell.length_a   1.000
_cell.length_b   1.000
_cell.length_c   1.000
_cell.angle_alpha   90.00
_cell.angle_beta   90.00
_cell.angle_gamma   90.00
#
_symmetry.space_group_name_H-M   'P 1'
#
loop_
_entity.id
_entity.type
_entity.pdbx_description
1 polymer ?
#
loop_
_entity_poly.entity_id
_entity_poly.type
_entity_poly.pdbx_seq_one_letter_code
_entity_poly.pdbx_strand_id
1 'polypeptide(L)'
;MNYNTLGGAKKVWAAQYLYGTPSSNNLKNTQYGAWQYTSQMRFKGGTSNLLNNNLDTSIDYNNIFSAPSQNLQDVYRLYNANTGEHFYTLNFAEKTNLQNVGWRYEGIGWLSSSTGSPVYRVYNPNAKGGDHYYTMSKYEAQQLVSKGWRWDNNGGAAFYSNGSKNLYVAYNPNASSGSHNYTTNSYEQDNLLRLGWKYGAVAWKVN
;
A
#
# COMPACT_ATOMS: atom_id res chain seq x y z
N MET A 1 -23.24 29.45 13.70
CA MET A 1 -22.61 28.85 12.50
C MET A 1 -23.71 28.24 11.63
N ASN A 2 -23.74 28.53 10.32
CA ASN A 2 -24.73 27.96 9.42
C ASN A 2 -24.13 26.71 8.74
N TYR A 3 -24.50 25.51 9.18
CA TYR A 3 -23.95 24.27 8.63
C TYR A 3 -24.28 24.03 7.16
N ASN A 4 -25.24 24.77 6.58
CA ASN A 4 -25.56 24.66 5.16
C ASN A 4 -24.40 25.14 4.28
N THR A 5 -23.59 26.10 4.75
CA THR A 5 -22.39 26.55 4.03
C THR A 5 -21.22 25.57 4.17
N LEU A 6 -21.34 24.54 5.01
CA LEU A 6 -20.34 23.49 5.24
C LEU A 6 -20.72 22.16 4.57
N GLY A 7 -21.72 22.18 3.67
CA GLY A 7 -22.19 20.98 2.99
C GLY A 7 -23.11 20.10 3.85
N GLY A 8 -23.75 20.69 4.86
CA GLY A 8 -24.78 20.06 5.69
C GLY A 8 -24.29 19.65 7.09
N ALA A 9 -25.22 19.50 8.04
CA ALA A 9 -24.91 19.18 9.44
C ALA A 9 -24.09 17.89 9.59
N LYS A 10 -24.32 16.89 8.73
CA LYS A 10 -23.62 15.60 8.74
C LYS A 10 -22.14 15.66 8.39
N LYS A 11 -21.63 16.81 7.93
CA LYS A 11 -20.20 17.04 7.69
C LYS A 11 -19.52 17.85 8.80
N VAL A 12 -20.27 18.24 9.83
CA VAL A 12 -19.76 19.06 10.92
C VAL A 12 -19.31 18.17 12.08
N TRP A 13 -18.11 18.45 12.57
CA TRP A 13 -17.65 17.98 13.88
C TRP A 13 -17.99 19.03 14.93
N ALA A 14 -18.92 18.71 15.83
CA ALA A 14 -19.35 19.63 16.87
C ALA A 14 -18.70 19.27 18.22
N ALA A 15 -18.21 20.28 18.94
CA ALA A 15 -17.73 20.13 20.31
C ALA A 15 -18.74 20.69 21.30
N GLN A 16 -19.17 19.87 22.26
CA GLN A 16 -20.04 20.30 23.36
C GLN A 16 -19.89 19.34 24.54
N TYR A 17 -19.53 19.86 25.71
CA TYR A 17 -19.26 19.05 26.90
C TYR A 17 -20.48 19.04 27.82
N LEU A 18 -21.32 18.02 27.65
CA LEU A 18 -22.55 17.84 28.44
C LEU A 18 -22.28 16.95 29.65
N TYR A 19 -23.07 17.11 30.71
CA TYR A 19 -22.91 16.30 31.92
C TYR A 19 -23.33 14.84 31.68
N GLY A 20 -22.52 13.90 32.18
CA GLY A 20 -22.74 12.46 32.07
C GLY A 20 -21.98 11.80 30.92
N THR A 21 -21.76 10.48 31.03
CA THR A 21 -21.07 9.68 30.01
C THR A 21 -22.05 9.30 28.90
N PRO A 22 -21.72 9.49 27.61
CA PRO A 22 -22.54 9.01 26.52
C PRO A 22 -22.78 7.51 26.62
N SER A 23 -23.99 7.08 26.26
CA SER A 23 -24.36 5.69 26.10
C SER A 23 -25.26 5.55 24.88
N SER A 24 -25.49 4.32 24.42
CA SER A 24 -26.40 4.05 23.29
C SER A 24 -27.79 4.67 23.46
N ASN A 25 -28.26 4.82 24.71
CA ASN A 25 -29.57 5.39 25.03
C ASN A 25 -29.55 6.90 25.31
N ASN A 26 -28.37 7.54 25.30
CA ASN A 26 -28.21 8.97 25.61
C ASN A 26 -27.22 9.67 24.68
N LEU A 27 -27.24 9.32 23.40
CA LEU A 27 -26.47 10.02 22.39
C LEU A 27 -27.04 11.43 22.17
N LYS A 28 -26.16 12.43 22.16
CA LYS A 28 -26.48 13.83 21.87
C LYS A 28 -25.84 14.24 20.56
N ASN A 29 -26.28 15.37 20.00
CA ASN A 29 -25.66 15.95 18.80
C ASN A 29 -25.65 15.03 17.58
N THR A 30 -26.61 14.09 17.49
CA THR A 30 -26.73 13.10 16.41
C THR A 30 -27.10 13.72 15.06
N GLN A 31 -27.56 14.98 15.05
CA GLN A 31 -27.76 15.76 13.82
C GLN A 31 -26.43 16.06 13.10
N TYR A 32 -25.30 16.05 13.81
CA TYR A 32 -23.98 16.35 13.25
C TYR A 32 -23.24 15.09 12.76
N GLY A 33 -22.12 15.31 12.07
CA GLY A 33 -21.23 14.27 11.57
C GLY A 33 -20.52 13.51 12.69
N ALA A 34 -19.96 14.25 13.64
CA ALA A 34 -19.36 13.72 14.85
C ALA A 34 -19.58 14.68 16.03
N TRP A 35 -19.45 14.15 17.25
CA TRP A 35 -19.57 14.91 18.49
C TRP A 35 -18.38 14.66 19.42
N GLN A 36 -17.57 15.70 19.68
CA GLN A 36 -16.60 15.70 20.77
C GLN A 36 -17.33 15.98 22.08
N TYR A 37 -17.42 14.97 22.95
CA TYR A 37 -18.22 15.02 24.17
C TYR A 37 -17.39 15.29 25.42
N THR A 38 -16.06 15.11 25.36
CA THR A 38 -15.17 15.33 26.50
C THR A 38 -13.75 15.64 26.05
N SER A 39 -13.04 16.37 26.90
CA SER A 39 -11.59 16.65 26.83
C SER A 39 -10.83 16.10 28.04
N GLN A 40 -11.48 15.22 28.83
CA GLN A 40 -11.02 14.79 30.16
C GLN A 40 -10.67 13.30 30.23
N MET A 41 -10.78 12.56 29.13
CA MET A 41 -10.51 11.12 29.14
C MET A 41 -9.02 10.81 29.02
N ARG A 42 -8.63 9.67 29.61
CA ARG A 42 -7.29 9.09 29.52
C ARG A 42 -7.42 7.63 29.15
N PHE A 43 -6.55 7.13 28.30
CA PHE A 43 -6.55 5.71 27.95
C PHE A 43 -5.90 4.88 29.06
N LYS A 44 -6.48 3.71 29.34
CA LYS A 44 -5.81 2.67 30.13
C LYS A 44 -4.99 1.81 29.17
N GLY A 45 -3.68 1.83 29.34
CA GLY A 45 -2.74 1.21 28.40
C GLY A 45 -2.37 2.16 27.25
N GLY A 46 -1.08 2.32 26.98
CA GLY A 46 -0.56 3.24 25.98
C GLY A 46 0.83 3.76 26.34
N THR A 47 1.36 4.67 25.52
CA THR A 47 2.62 5.36 25.79
C THR A 47 2.50 6.27 27.01
N SER A 48 3.61 6.67 27.62
CA SER A 48 3.61 7.61 28.75
C SER A 48 2.85 8.91 28.44
N ASN A 49 2.84 9.35 27.19
CA ASN A 49 2.08 10.54 26.78
C ASN A 49 0.56 10.33 26.91
N LEU A 50 0.04 9.18 26.45
CA LEU A 50 -1.39 8.85 26.52
C LEU A 50 -1.87 8.57 27.94
N LEU A 51 -0.97 8.10 28.81
CA LEU A 51 -1.26 7.88 30.23
C LEU A 51 -1.25 9.18 31.03
N ASN A 52 -0.48 10.19 30.58
CA ASN A 52 -0.19 11.42 31.33
C ASN A 52 -1.03 12.64 30.92
N ASN A 53 -1.68 12.61 29.75
CA ASN A 53 -2.41 13.75 29.22
C ASN A 53 -3.89 13.41 28.98
N ASN A 54 -4.76 14.39 29.20
CA ASN A 54 -6.18 14.24 28.86
C ASN A 54 -6.36 14.37 27.35
N LEU A 55 -7.35 13.66 26.81
CA LEU A 55 -7.61 13.58 25.40
C LEU A 55 -9.04 14.00 25.06
N ASP A 56 -9.13 14.65 23.92
CA ASP A 56 -10.38 14.95 23.25
C ASP A 56 -10.97 13.68 22.66
N THR A 57 -12.14 13.30 23.16
CA THR A 57 -12.83 12.07 22.74
C THR A 57 -14.12 12.43 22.02
N SER A 58 -14.30 11.83 20.84
CA SER A 58 -15.45 12.06 19.97
C SER A 58 -16.17 10.76 19.62
N ILE A 59 -17.47 10.86 19.35
CA ILE A 59 -18.27 9.83 18.70
C ILE A 59 -18.40 10.23 17.23
N ASP A 60 -18.02 9.35 16.33
CA ASP A 60 -18.20 9.55 14.89
C ASP A 60 -19.51 8.91 14.44
N TYR A 61 -20.50 9.72 14.10
CA TYR A 61 -21.82 9.24 13.69
C TYR A 61 -21.89 8.95 12.19
N ASN A 62 -21.04 9.58 11.38
CA ASN A 62 -21.13 9.52 9.91
C ASN A 62 -19.78 9.24 9.24
N ASN A 63 -18.83 8.65 9.98
CA ASN A 63 -17.49 8.33 9.50
C ASN A 63 -16.78 9.55 8.89
N ILE A 64 -16.95 10.74 9.48
CA ILE A 64 -16.36 11.97 8.94
C ILE A 64 -14.87 12.10 9.21
N PHE A 65 -14.33 11.31 10.14
CA PHE A 65 -12.89 11.19 10.35
C PHE A 65 -12.24 10.13 9.46
N SER A 66 -13.05 9.32 8.78
CA SER A 66 -12.56 8.36 7.80
C SER A 66 -12.21 9.10 6.51
N ALA A 67 -10.94 9.04 6.12
CA ALA A 67 -10.58 9.33 4.73
C ALA A 67 -11.39 8.39 3.81
N PRO A 68 -11.73 8.79 2.57
CA PRO A 68 -12.30 7.86 1.60
C PRO A 68 -11.38 6.63 1.58
N SER A 69 -11.97 5.46 1.83
CA SER A 69 -11.30 4.17 1.79
C SER A 69 -10.74 3.94 0.38
N GLN A 70 -9.59 4.54 0.09
CA GLN A 70 -8.65 3.98 -0.86
C GLN A 70 -8.33 2.63 -0.22
N ASN A 71 -8.92 1.53 -0.72
CA ASN A 71 -8.62 0.19 -0.25
C ASN A 71 -7.16 -0.13 -0.63
N LEU A 72 -6.25 0.48 0.12
CA LEU A 72 -4.81 0.38 -0.04
C LEU A 72 -4.37 -0.94 0.57
N GLN A 73 -3.61 -1.68 -0.21
CA GLN A 73 -3.05 -2.96 0.15
C GLN A 73 -1.54 -2.87 0.04
N ASP A 74 -0.85 -3.46 1.02
CA ASP A 74 0.59 -3.50 1.07
C ASP A 74 1.14 -4.39 -0.05
N VAL A 75 2.03 -3.84 -0.88
CA VAL A 75 2.86 -4.66 -1.76
C VAL A 75 4.15 -5.00 -1.02
N TYR A 76 4.29 -6.25 -0.63
CA TYR A 76 5.46 -6.77 0.06
C TYR A 76 6.63 -6.92 -0.91
N ARG A 77 7.81 -6.42 -0.55
CA ARG A 77 9.06 -6.59 -1.29
C ARG A 77 9.92 -7.66 -0.63
N LEU A 78 10.36 -8.64 -1.42
CA LEU A 78 11.27 -9.69 -1.00
C LEU A 78 12.48 -9.76 -1.93
N TYR A 79 13.64 -10.11 -1.39
CA TYR A 79 14.89 -10.25 -2.13
C TYR A 79 15.47 -11.65 -1.98
N ASN A 80 15.89 -12.25 -3.10
CA ASN A 80 16.59 -13.52 -3.16
C ASN A 80 18.08 -13.30 -3.39
N ALA A 81 18.90 -13.49 -2.35
CA ALA A 81 20.34 -13.29 -2.44
C ALA A 81 21.06 -14.30 -3.37
N ASN A 82 20.45 -15.45 -3.67
CA ASN A 82 21.04 -16.47 -4.52
C ASN A 82 20.89 -16.16 -6.01
N THR A 83 19.80 -15.49 -6.41
CA THR A 83 19.48 -15.18 -7.82
C THR A 83 19.67 -13.71 -8.15
N GLY A 84 19.56 -12.82 -7.15
CA GLY A 84 19.50 -11.36 -7.30
C GLY A 84 18.07 -10.83 -7.50
N GLU A 85 17.07 -11.72 -7.49
CA GLU A 85 15.68 -11.39 -7.81
C GLU A 85 15.00 -10.59 -6.70
N HIS A 86 14.16 -9.64 -7.11
CA HIS A 86 13.16 -9.02 -6.23
C HIS A 86 11.77 -9.52 -6.60
N PHE A 87 11.00 -9.90 -5.59
CA PHE A 87 9.62 -10.34 -5.75
C PHE A 87 8.66 -9.41 -5.01
N TYR A 88 7.56 -9.11 -5.68
CA TYR A 88 6.52 -8.18 -5.24
C TYR A 88 5.17 -8.88 -5.25
N THR A 89 4.47 -8.84 -4.12
CA THR A 89 3.15 -9.47 -3.97
C THR A 89 2.25 -8.74 -2.98
N LEU A 90 0.94 -8.79 -3.23
CA LEU A 90 -0.11 -8.44 -2.26
C LEU A 90 -0.44 -9.61 -1.31
N ASN A 91 -0.06 -10.84 -1.69
CA ASN A 91 -0.44 -12.05 -0.99
C ASN A 91 0.49 -12.31 0.20
N PHE A 92 -0.05 -12.17 1.40
CA PHE A 92 0.68 -12.40 2.65
C PHE A 92 1.21 -13.84 2.77
N ALA A 93 0.49 -14.84 2.24
CA ALA A 93 0.93 -16.23 2.26
C ALA A 93 2.10 -16.48 1.31
N GLU A 94 2.10 -15.90 0.10
CA GLU A 94 3.27 -15.95 -0.81
C GLU A 94 4.50 -15.34 -0.14
N LYS A 95 4.37 -14.13 0.43
CA LYS A 95 5.44 -13.47 1.19
C LYS A 95 5.97 -14.39 2.29
N THR A 96 5.08 -14.97 3.11
CA THR A 96 5.47 -15.82 4.24
C THR A 96 6.17 -17.10 3.77
N ASN A 97 5.66 -17.75 2.72
CA ASN A 97 6.27 -18.95 2.16
C ASN A 97 7.68 -18.66 1.61
N LEU A 98 7.85 -17.54 0.89
CA LEU A 98 9.15 -17.12 0.37
C LEU A 98 10.16 -16.83 1.50
N GLN A 99 9.72 -16.17 2.58
CA GLN A 99 10.55 -15.98 3.77
C GLN A 99 11.01 -17.32 4.38
N ASN A 100 10.10 -18.29 4.48
CA ASN A 100 10.42 -19.62 5.03
C ASN A 100 11.43 -20.40 4.19
N VAL A 101 11.49 -20.14 2.88
CA VAL A 101 12.50 -20.75 1.97
C VAL A 101 13.73 -19.86 1.75
N GLY A 102 13.95 -18.88 2.62
CA GLY A 102 15.20 -18.12 2.71
C GLY A 102 15.24 -16.78 1.97
N TRP A 103 14.12 -16.30 1.43
CA TRP A 103 14.06 -14.95 0.87
C TRP A 103 14.05 -13.90 1.98
N ARG A 104 14.76 -12.79 1.77
CA ARG A 104 14.78 -11.68 2.71
C ARG A 104 13.57 -10.79 2.49
N TYR A 105 12.71 -10.64 3.50
CA TYR A 105 11.67 -9.61 3.48
C TYR A 105 12.28 -8.23 3.71
N GLU A 106 12.00 -7.30 2.81
CA GLU A 106 12.58 -5.95 2.82
C GLU A 106 11.58 -4.86 3.20
N GLY A 107 10.37 -5.26 3.62
CA GLY A 107 9.30 -4.35 4.00
C GLY A 107 8.25 -4.16 2.92
N ILE A 108 7.41 -3.15 3.14
CA ILE A 108 6.39 -2.71 2.19
C ILE A 108 7.08 -1.85 1.14
N GLY A 109 7.04 -2.27 -0.12
CA GLY A 109 7.61 -1.50 -1.24
C GLY A 109 6.77 -0.27 -1.58
N TRP A 110 5.45 -0.45 -1.64
CA TRP A 110 4.46 0.63 -1.83
C TRP A 110 3.05 0.15 -1.47
N LEU A 111 2.09 1.08 -1.52
CA LEU A 111 0.67 0.81 -1.35
C LEU A 111 -0.04 0.79 -2.71
N SER A 112 -0.71 -0.32 -3.02
CA SER A 112 -1.56 -0.48 -4.22
C SER A 112 -3.03 -0.32 -3.83
N SER A 113 -3.82 0.36 -4.66
CA SER A 113 -5.28 0.29 -4.54
C SER A 113 -5.83 -1.02 -5.11
N SER A 114 -7.09 -1.34 -4.81
CA SER A 114 -7.86 -2.40 -5.49
C SER A 114 -8.37 -2.01 -6.88
N THR A 115 -8.12 -0.78 -7.31
CA THR A 115 -8.56 -0.21 -8.60
C THR A 115 -7.42 0.55 -9.27
N GLY A 116 -7.48 0.69 -10.60
CA GLY A 116 -6.45 1.39 -11.39
C GLY A 116 -6.10 0.63 -12.67
N SER A 117 -4.95 0.95 -13.25
CA SER A 117 -4.43 0.21 -14.40
C SER A 117 -3.76 -1.09 -13.94
N PRO A 118 -4.09 -2.26 -14.50
CA PRO A 118 -3.54 -3.53 -14.04
C PRO A 118 -2.03 -3.63 -14.33
N VAL A 119 -1.29 -4.17 -13.36
CA VAL A 119 0.09 -4.63 -13.56
C VAL A 119 0.08 -6.14 -13.58
N TYR A 120 0.61 -6.72 -14.64
CA TYR A 120 0.71 -8.16 -14.86
C TYR A 120 2.07 -8.67 -14.40
N ARG A 121 2.08 -9.84 -13.76
CA ARG A 121 3.29 -10.58 -13.39
C ARG A 121 3.41 -11.83 -14.27
N VAL A 122 4.57 -12.04 -14.84
CA VAL A 122 4.91 -13.25 -15.61
C VAL A 122 6.19 -13.87 -15.07
N TYR A 123 6.25 -15.19 -15.10
CA TYR A 123 7.36 -15.98 -14.55
C TYR A 123 8.17 -16.63 -15.68
N ASN A 124 9.49 -16.50 -15.63
CA ASN A 124 10.42 -17.17 -16.52
C ASN A 124 10.98 -18.45 -15.86
N PRO A 125 10.45 -19.65 -16.18
CA PRO A 125 10.99 -20.89 -15.64
C PRO A 125 12.37 -21.25 -16.19
N ASN A 126 12.81 -20.63 -17.29
CA ASN A 126 14.07 -20.94 -17.96
C ASN A 126 15.23 -20.08 -17.43
N ALA A 127 14.95 -19.06 -16.62
CA ALA A 127 15.96 -18.29 -15.90
C ALA A 127 16.57 -19.13 -14.77
N LYS A 128 17.87 -18.99 -14.53
CA LYS A 128 18.55 -19.74 -13.46
C LYS A 128 18.01 -19.29 -12.10
N GLY A 129 17.21 -20.17 -11.48
CA GLY A 129 16.53 -19.91 -10.21
C GLY A 129 15.16 -19.23 -10.35
N GLY A 130 14.66 -19.06 -11.58
CA GLY A 130 13.42 -18.35 -11.87
C GLY A 130 13.60 -16.83 -11.94
N ASP A 131 12.72 -16.15 -12.67
CA ASP A 131 12.63 -14.67 -12.67
C ASP A 131 11.18 -14.22 -12.85
N HIS A 132 10.78 -13.15 -12.17
CA HIS A 132 9.49 -12.49 -12.37
C HIS A 132 9.66 -11.13 -13.04
N TYR A 133 8.82 -10.86 -14.03
CA TYR A 133 8.73 -9.57 -14.69
C TYR A 133 7.35 -8.96 -14.52
N TYR A 134 7.31 -7.64 -14.34
CA TYR A 134 6.11 -6.87 -14.07
C TYR A 134 5.91 -5.79 -15.13
N THR A 135 4.73 -5.77 -15.74
CA THR A 135 4.40 -4.80 -16.79
C THR A 135 2.93 -4.39 -16.77
N MET A 136 2.64 -3.14 -17.11
CA MET A 136 1.26 -2.69 -17.39
C MET A 136 0.78 -3.12 -18.78
N SER A 137 1.67 -3.56 -19.67
CA SER A 137 1.33 -3.99 -21.03
C SER A 137 0.92 -5.46 -21.04
N LYS A 138 -0.39 -5.71 -21.13
CA LYS A 138 -0.89 -7.09 -21.33
C LYS A 138 -0.30 -7.73 -22.58
N TYR A 139 -0.11 -6.94 -23.64
CA TYR A 139 0.50 -7.41 -24.88
C TYR A 139 1.95 -7.86 -24.68
N GLU A 140 2.76 -7.09 -23.96
CA GLU A 140 4.14 -7.48 -23.64
C GLU A 140 4.18 -8.79 -22.84
N ALA A 141 3.34 -8.91 -21.81
CA ALA A 141 3.22 -10.14 -21.04
C ALA A 141 2.80 -11.34 -21.92
N GLN A 142 1.87 -11.15 -22.86
CA GLN A 142 1.51 -12.19 -23.84
C GLN A 142 2.68 -12.58 -24.74
N GLN A 143 3.50 -11.62 -25.18
CA GLN A 143 4.69 -11.90 -25.99
C GLN A 143 5.78 -12.65 -25.22
N LEU A 144 5.89 -12.43 -23.90
CA LEU A 144 6.80 -13.21 -23.06
C LEU A 144 6.27 -14.64 -22.88
N VAL A 145 4.97 -14.80 -22.65
CA VAL A 145 4.34 -16.12 -22.51
C VAL A 145 4.45 -16.93 -23.79
N SER A 146 4.29 -16.32 -24.97
CA SER A 146 4.51 -17.01 -26.26
C SER A 146 5.97 -17.47 -26.46
N LYS A 147 6.92 -16.87 -25.73
CA LYS A 147 8.34 -17.26 -25.69
C LYS A 147 8.67 -18.24 -24.56
N GLY A 148 7.67 -18.84 -23.92
CA GLY A 148 7.85 -19.89 -22.92
C GLY A 148 7.83 -19.40 -21.46
N TRP A 149 7.51 -18.13 -21.22
CA TRP A 149 7.18 -17.66 -19.87
C TRP A 149 5.78 -18.15 -19.46
N ARG A 150 5.46 -18.04 -18.17
CA ARG A 150 4.17 -18.44 -17.61
C ARG A 150 3.43 -17.24 -17.07
N TRP A 151 2.12 -17.24 -17.24
CA TRP A 151 1.26 -16.32 -16.50
C TRP A 151 1.30 -16.64 -15.02
N ASP A 152 1.41 -15.60 -14.22
CA ASP A 152 1.11 -15.67 -12.80
C ASP A 152 -0.30 -15.13 -12.54
N ASN A 153 -0.87 -15.42 -11.37
CA ASN A 153 -2.24 -15.03 -10.99
C ASN A 153 -3.31 -15.39 -12.05
N ASN A 154 -3.12 -16.51 -12.76
CA ASN A 154 -3.99 -16.93 -13.87
C ASN A 154 -4.18 -15.85 -14.96
N GLY A 155 -3.20 -14.98 -15.17
CA GLY A 155 -3.25 -13.87 -16.12
C GLY A 155 -4.05 -12.65 -15.63
N GLY A 156 -4.48 -12.66 -14.37
CA GLY A 156 -5.04 -11.51 -13.68
C GLY A 156 -3.98 -10.48 -13.25
N ALA A 157 -4.44 -9.35 -12.74
CA ALA A 157 -3.54 -8.34 -12.19
C ALA A 157 -2.84 -8.87 -10.92
N ALA A 158 -1.54 -8.61 -10.80
CA ALA A 158 -0.79 -8.82 -9.57
C ALA A 158 -1.06 -7.71 -8.55
N PHE A 159 -1.20 -6.48 -9.04
CA PHE A 159 -1.62 -5.28 -8.32
C PHE A 159 -1.98 -4.19 -9.35
N TYR A 160 -2.34 -3.00 -8.89
CA TYR A 160 -2.80 -1.91 -9.76
C TYR A 160 -1.88 -0.68 -9.64
N SER A 161 -1.62 -0.05 -10.77
CA SER A 161 -1.05 1.29 -10.86
C SER A 161 -2.14 2.33 -10.61
N ASN A 162 -1.96 3.14 -9.58
CA ASN A 162 -2.85 4.23 -9.21
C ASN A 162 -2.10 5.30 -8.40
N GLY A 163 -2.61 6.52 -8.30
CA GLY A 163 -1.95 7.59 -7.54
C GLY A 163 -0.96 8.44 -8.36
N SER A 164 -0.08 9.17 -7.68
CA SER A 164 0.76 10.22 -8.28
C SER A 164 2.27 10.01 -8.14
N LYS A 165 2.71 9.10 -7.25
CA LYS A 165 4.14 8.82 -7.05
C LYS A 165 4.65 7.90 -8.15
N ASN A 166 5.86 8.14 -8.64
CA ASN A 166 6.49 7.27 -9.61
C ASN A 166 7.02 6.00 -8.94
N LEU A 167 6.82 4.86 -9.58
CA LEU A 167 7.57 3.64 -9.33
C LEU A 167 8.59 3.46 -10.45
N TYR A 168 9.85 3.38 -10.07
CA TYR A 168 11.01 3.29 -10.95
C TYR A 168 11.40 1.83 -11.17
N VAL A 169 11.88 1.49 -12.36
CA VAL A 169 12.43 0.16 -12.68
C VAL A 169 13.89 0.25 -13.14
N ALA A 170 14.73 -0.70 -12.72
CA ALA A 170 16.05 -0.95 -13.27
C ALA A 170 16.26 -2.44 -13.49
N TYR A 171 16.98 -2.79 -14.56
CA TYR A 171 17.30 -4.17 -14.94
C TYR A 171 18.77 -4.49 -14.64
N ASN A 172 19.02 -5.65 -14.02
CA ASN A 172 20.37 -6.15 -13.78
C ASN A 172 20.77 -7.18 -14.84
N PRO A 173 21.60 -6.81 -15.85
CA PRO A 173 22.10 -7.77 -16.83
C PRO A 173 23.04 -8.83 -16.24
N ASN A 174 23.59 -8.58 -15.05
CA ASN A 174 24.54 -9.47 -14.38
C ASN A 174 23.88 -10.39 -13.35
N ALA A 175 22.56 -10.25 -13.11
CA ALA A 175 21.84 -11.15 -12.22
C ALA A 175 21.71 -12.54 -12.87
N SER A 176 21.76 -13.60 -12.06
CA SER A 176 21.64 -14.97 -12.56
C SER A 176 20.31 -15.22 -13.27
N SER A 177 19.25 -14.50 -12.87
CA SER A 177 17.92 -14.60 -13.45
C SER A 177 17.59 -13.53 -14.51
N GLY A 178 18.36 -12.44 -14.59
CA GLY A 178 17.96 -11.23 -15.32
C GLY A 178 17.02 -10.31 -14.52
N SER A 179 17.29 -10.13 -13.23
CA SER A 179 16.39 -9.50 -12.27
C SER A 179 16.07 -8.03 -12.54
N HIS A 180 14.86 -7.63 -12.20
CA HIS A 180 14.41 -6.23 -12.16
C HIS A 180 14.23 -5.76 -10.72
N ASN A 181 14.55 -4.51 -10.43
CA ASN A 181 14.20 -3.83 -9.18
C ASN A 181 13.13 -2.79 -9.48
N TYR A 182 12.08 -2.79 -8.68
CA TYR A 182 11.02 -1.78 -8.69
C TYR A 182 10.99 -1.05 -7.35
N THR A 183 11.08 0.28 -7.40
CA THR A 183 11.22 1.10 -6.19
C THR A 183 10.55 2.47 -6.33
N THR A 184 10.03 3.02 -5.22
CA THR A 184 9.55 4.41 -5.17
C THR A 184 10.69 5.41 -4.94
N ASN A 185 11.90 4.92 -4.65
CA ASN A 185 13.06 5.73 -4.34
C ASN A 185 13.92 5.96 -5.60
N SER A 186 13.87 7.18 -6.15
CA SER A 186 14.70 7.55 -7.30
C SER A 186 16.21 7.41 -7.01
N TYR A 187 16.65 7.66 -5.78
CA TYR A 187 18.05 7.49 -5.40
C TYR A 187 18.49 6.02 -5.41
N GLU A 188 17.60 5.08 -5.12
CA GLU A 188 17.88 3.65 -5.25
C GLU A 188 18.11 3.30 -6.73
N GLN A 189 17.21 3.73 -7.63
CA GLN A 189 17.39 3.53 -9.07
C GLN A 189 18.70 4.14 -9.57
N ASP A 190 18.99 5.40 -9.24
CA ASP A 190 20.21 6.09 -9.67
C ASP A 190 21.48 5.37 -9.19
N ASN A 191 21.47 4.85 -7.97
CA ASN A 191 22.56 4.06 -7.44
C ASN A 191 22.73 2.73 -8.19
N LEU A 192 21.64 2.02 -8.48
CA LEU A 192 21.68 0.77 -9.27
C LEU A 192 22.23 1.02 -10.67
N LEU A 193 21.78 2.08 -11.34
CA LEU A 193 22.28 2.45 -12.67
C LEU A 193 23.78 2.79 -12.64
N ARG A 194 24.26 3.49 -11.59
CA ARG A 194 25.69 3.75 -11.38
C ARG A 194 26.49 2.46 -11.17
N LEU A 195 25.89 1.46 -10.55
CA LEU A 195 26.47 0.12 -10.36
C LEU A 195 26.36 -0.77 -11.61
N GLY A 196 25.92 -0.23 -12.74
CA GLY A 196 25.93 -0.90 -14.04
C GLY A 196 24.60 -1.54 -14.45
N TRP A 197 23.54 -1.38 -13.66
CA TRP A 197 22.18 -1.75 -14.07
C TRP A 197 21.74 -0.89 -15.26
N LYS A 198 20.76 -1.38 -16.03
CA LYS A 198 20.30 -0.79 -17.29
C LYS A 198 18.80 -0.48 -17.25
N TYR A 199 18.31 0.19 -18.29
CA TYR A 199 16.89 0.45 -18.53
C TYR A 199 16.19 1.19 -17.39
N GLY A 200 16.80 2.27 -16.89
CA GLY A 200 16.18 3.16 -15.90
C GLY A 200 14.97 3.90 -16.49
N ALA A 201 13.77 3.59 -16.01
CA ALA A 201 12.54 4.25 -16.42
C ALA A 201 11.54 4.39 -15.25
N VAL A 202 10.50 5.18 -15.46
CA VAL A 202 9.27 5.09 -14.65
C VAL A 202 8.45 3.93 -15.19
N ALA A 203 8.25 2.90 -14.37
CA ALA A 203 7.47 1.73 -14.73
C ALA A 203 5.97 2.05 -14.71
N TRP A 204 5.48 2.64 -13.61
CA TRP A 204 4.10 3.07 -13.43
C TRP A 204 3.95 3.99 -12.21
N LYS A 205 2.71 4.28 -11.77
CA LYS A 205 2.42 5.14 -10.62
C LYS A 205 1.77 4.40 -9.45
N VAL A 206 2.10 4.84 -8.24
CA VAL A 206 1.63 4.30 -6.94
C VAL A 206 1.20 5.43 -5.99
N ASN A 207 0.57 5.09 -4.86
CA ASN A 207 0.07 6.07 -3.87
C ASN A 207 1.17 6.69 -3.00
#